data_AF-A0A2G9YZI6-F1
#
_entry.id   AF-A0A2G9YZI6-F1
#
_cell.length_a   1.000
_cell.length_b   1.000
_cell.length_c   1.000
_cell.angle_alpha   90.00
_cell.angle_beta   90.00
_cell.angle_gamma   90.00
#
_symmetry.space_group_name_H-M   'P 1'
#
loop_
_entity.id
_entity.type
_entity.pdbx_description
1 polymer ?
#
loop_
_entity_poly.entity_id
_entity_poly.type
_entity_poly.pdbx_seq_one_letter_code
_entity_poly.pdbx_strand_id
1 'polypeptide(L)'
;MKLIVQILSGILGLWLSERFIDGVSFHGSWQTLLCAGAILGLINFFLKPIVKLITLPLRIITLGLFGVIINMVMVWSVDIFFPELEIKGIIPLFWTSIIVWLTGFILTKWLPEK
;
A
#
# COMPACT_ATOMS: atom_id res chain seq x y z
N MET A 1 17.73 2.76 3.78
CA MET A 1 17.26 1.78 2.77
C MET A 1 15.74 1.59 2.84
N LYS A 2 15.14 1.66 4.04
CA LYS A 2 13.70 1.42 4.26
C LYS A 2 12.78 2.22 3.35
N LEU A 3 13.05 3.50 3.16
CA LEU A 3 12.22 4.35 2.30
C LEU A 3 12.22 3.87 0.84
N ILE A 4 13.37 3.48 0.29
CA ILE A 4 13.49 2.99 -1.09
C ILE A 4 12.67 1.70 -1.25
N VAL A 5 12.77 0.78 -0.29
CA VAL A 5 11.97 -0.46 -0.30
C VAL A 5 10.47 -0.16 -0.25
N GLN A 6 10.03 0.79 0.57
CA GLN A 6 8.61 1.17 0.65
C GLN A 6 8.11 1.84 -0.64
N ILE A 7 8.94 2.67 -1.28
CA ILE A 7 8.61 3.29 -2.56
C ILE A 7 8.50 2.23 -3.66
N LEU A 8 9.49 1.34 -3.75
CA LEU A 8 9.47 0.24 -4.72
C LEU A 8 8.29 -0.70 -4.49
N SER A 9 7.95 -1.00 -3.23
CA SER A 9 6.79 -1.83 -2.92
C SER A 9 5.46 -1.14 -3.27
N GLY A 10 5.36 0.18 -3.06
CA GLY A 10 4.20 0.95 -3.47
C GLY A 10 3.99 0.92 -4.98
N ILE A 11 5.07 1.17 -5.75
CA ILE A 11 5.04 1.17 -7.21
C ILE A 11 4.70 -0.22 -7.76
N LEU A 12 5.46 -1.24 -7.35
CA LEU A 12 5.24 -2.62 -7.83
C LEU A 12 3.89 -3.16 -7.35
N GLY A 13 3.48 -2.81 -6.13
CA GLY A 13 2.22 -3.20 -5.54
C GLY A 13 1.04 -2.70 -6.36
N LEU A 14 0.97 -1.38 -6.61
CA LEU A 14 -0.09 -0.79 -7.42
C LEU A 14 -0.09 -1.31 -8.86
N TRP A 15 1.08 -1.43 -9.48
CA TRP A 15 1.22 -1.95 -10.83
C TRP A 15 0.74 -3.41 -10.97
N LEU A 16 1.04 -4.25 -9.98
CA LEU A 16 0.50 -5.61 -9.94
C LEU A 16 -1.00 -5.60 -9.66
N SER A 17 -1.48 -4.77 -8.74
CA SER A 17 -2.89 -4.70 -8.40
C SER A 17 -3.77 -4.32 -9.59
N GLU A 18 -3.36 -3.34 -10.39
CA GLU A 18 -4.05 -2.95 -11.64
C GLU A 18 -4.24 -4.14 -12.61
N ARG A 19 -3.27 -5.05 -12.68
CA ARG A 19 -3.30 -6.18 -13.63
C ARG A 19 -4.01 -7.43 -13.10
N PHE A 20 -3.95 -7.66 -11.79
CA PHE A 20 -4.42 -8.90 -11.16
C PHE A 20 -5.79 -8.76 -10.50
N ILE A 21 -6.30 -7.55 -10.29
CA ILE A 21 -7.55 -7.32 -9.55
C ILE A 21 -8.55 -6.59 -10.43
N ASP A 22 -9.64 -7.29 -10.75
CA ASP A 22 -10.81 -6.67 -11.37
C ASP A 22 -11.41 -5.64 -10.39
N GLY A 23 -11.38 -4.37 -10.80
CA GLY A 23 -11.83 -3.23 -9.98
C GLY A 23 -10.71 -2.30 -9.52
N VAL A 24 -9.45 -2.55 -9.87
CA VAL A 24 -8.37 -1.56 -9.81
C VAL A 24 -8.12 -1.09 -11.23
N SER A 25 -8.43 0.17 -11.51
CA SER A 25 -8.25 0.76 -12.84
C SER A 25 -7.32 1.96 -12.74
N PHE A 26 -6.38 2.04 -13.67
CA PHE A 26 -5.48 3.16 -13.78
C PHE A 26 -5.69 3.85 -15.14
N HIS A 27 -6.15 5.09 -15.12
CA HIS A 27 -6.47 5.85 -16.33
C HIS A 27 -5.39 6.87 -16.70
N GLY A 28 -4.35 7.01 -15.87
CA GLY A 28 -3.26 7.97 -16.06
C GLY A 28 -2.09 7.45 -16.90
N SER A 29 -1.07 8.29 -17.02
CA SER A 29 0.20 7.90 -17.63
C SER A 29 1.04 7.01 -16.68
N TRP A 30 1.99 6.25 -17.22
CA TRP A 30 2.93 5.46 -16.40
C TRP A 30 3.68 6.30 -15.35
N GLN A 31 3.89 7.60 -15.62
CA GLN A 31 4.51 8.55 -14.70
C GLN A 31 3.61 8.81 -13.48
N THR A 32 2.30 8.91 -13.69
CA THR A 32 1.33 9.06 -12.61
C THR A 32 1.33 7.83 -11.71
N LEU A 33 1.47 6.62 -12.26
CA LEU A 33 1.58 5.38 -11.48
C LEU A 33 2.83 5.38 -10.62
N LEU A 34 3.98 5.79 -11.18
CA LEU A 34 5.22 5.94 -10.42
C LEU A 34 5.06 6.95 -9.28
N CYS A 35 4.44 8.10 -9.55
CA CYS A 35 4.14 9.10 -8.52
C CYS A 35 3.22 8.53 -7.43
N ALA A 36 2.12 7.87 -7.80
CA ALA A 36 1.18 7.26 -6.86
C ALA A 36 1.85 6.21 -5.98
N GLY A 37 2.65 5.33 -6.57
CA GLY A 37 3.42 4.32 -5.85
C GLY A 37 4.49 4.92 -4.93
N ALA A 38 5.14 6.00 -5.37
CA ALA A 38 6.10 6.72 -4.54
C ALA A 38 5.44 7.40 -3.33
N ILE A 39 4.28 8.03 -3.53
CA ILE A 39 3.48 8.60 -2.43
C ILE A 39 3.00 7.48 -1.49
N LEU A 40 2.55 6.34 -2.02
CA LEU A 40 2.17 5.19 -1.20
C LEU A 40 3.34 4.72 -0.32
N GLY A 41 4.53 4.63 -0.89
CA GLY A 41 5.75 4.29 -0.15
C GLY A 41 6.10 5.31 0.93
N LEU A 42 5.92 6.60 0.63
CA LEU A 42 6.14 7.69 1.58
C LEU A 42 5.14 7.62 2.74
N ILE A 43 3.87 7.40 2.44
CA ILE A 43 2.81 7.19 3.43
C ILE A 43 3.13 5.96 4.29
N ASN A 44 3.55 4.87 3.68
CA ASN A 44 3.93 3.65 4.41
C ASN A 44 5.17 3.84 5.29
N PHE A 45 6.07 4.76 4.95
CA PHE A 45 7.24 5.05 5.77
C PHE A 45 6.91 6.01 6.92
N PHE A 46 6.16 7.09 6.67
CA PHE A 46 5.89 8.13 7.66
C PHE A 46 4.60 7.92 8.46
N LEU A 47 3.48 7.63 7.79
CA LEU A 47 2.16 7.52 8.44
C LEU A 47 1.95 6.16 9.09
N LYS A 48 2.37 5.07 8.45
CA LYS A 48 2.14 3.72 8.97
C LYS A 48 2.68 3.49 10.39
N PRO A 49 3.89 3.97 10.78
CA PRO A 49 4.36 3.85 12.16
C PRO A 49 3.49 4.61 13.15
N ILE A 50 3.07 5.83 12.80
CA ILE A 50 2.23 6.70 13.64
C ILE A 50 0.86 6.06 13.85
N VAL A 51 0.21 5.65 12.75
CA VAL A 51 -1.11 4.99 12.82
C VAL A 51 -1.00 3.67 13.57
N LYS A 52 0.06 2.87 13.35
CA LYS A 52 0.28 1.63 14.08
C LYS A 52 0.45 1.85 15.58
N LEU A 53 1.08 2.94 16.00
CA LEU A 53 1.24 3.29 17.41
C LEU A 53 -0.10 3.65 18.05
N ILE A 54 -0.88 4.53 17.41
CA ILE A 54 -2.19 4.96 17.90
C ILE A 54 -3.17 3.77 17.96
N THR A 55 -3.12 2.90 16.96
CA THR A 55 -4.01 1.75 16.84
C THR A 55 -3.49 0.50 17.57
N LEU A 56 -2.35 0.59 18.26
CA LEU A 56 -1.75 -0.54 18.96
C LEU A 56 -2.71 -1.20 19.97
N PRO A 57 -3.46 -0.46 20.82
CA PRO A 57 -4.38 -1.08 21.78
C PRO A 57 -5.50 -1.86 21.07
N LEU A 58 -6.11 -1.26 20.05
CA LEU A 58 -7.11 -1.93 19.22
C LEU A 58 -6.53 -3.15 18.52
N ARG A 59 -5.29 -3.05 18.03
CA ARG A 59 -4.61 -4.16 17.35
C ARG A 59 -4.38 -5.34 18.28
N ILE A 60 -4.07 -5.10 19.55
CA ILE A 60 -3.93 -6.18 20.55
C ILE A 60 -5.30 -6.82 20.83
N ILE A 61 -6.35 -6.01 21.04
CA ILE A 61 -7.71 -6.49 21.30
C ILE A 61 -8.25 -7.32 20.11
N THR A 62 -7.97 -6.88 18.89
CA THR A 62 -8.40 -7.55 17.64
C THR A 62 -7.44 -8.64 17.16
N LEU A 63 -6.46 -9.06 17.98
CA LEU A 63 -5.47 -10.08 17.65
C LEU A 63 -4.71 -9.82 16.33
N GLY A 64 -4.47 -8.56 16.00
CA GLY A 64 -3.75 -8.14 14.79
C GLY A 64 -4.64 -7.89 13.58
N LEU A 65 -5.94 -8.21 13.62
CA LEU A 65 -6.85 -8.06 12.48
C LEU A 65 -6.95 -6.59 12.01
N PHE A 66 -6.94 -5.65 12.96
CA PHE A 66 -6.95 -4.22 12.65
C PHE A 66 -5.73 -3.75 11.84
N GLY A 67 -4.65 -4.55 11.82
CA GLY A 67 -3.49 -4.31 10.96
C GLY A 67 -3.81 -4.36 9.47
N VAL A 68 -4.75 -5.22 9.06
CA VAL A 68 -5.20 -5.31 7.66
C VAL A 68 -5.95 -4.05 7.25
N ILE A 69 -6.86 -3.59 8.12
CA ILE A 69 -7.61 -2.33 7.91
C ILE A 69 -6.63 -1.17 7.71
N ILE A 70 -5.56 -1.10 8.51
CA ILE A 70 -4.57 -0.03 8.37
C ILE A 70 -3.85 -0.10 7.03
N ASN A 71 -3.44 -1.29 6.58
CA ASN A 71 -2.83 -1.43 5.26
C ASN A 71 -3.80 -0.99 4.15
N MET A 72 -5.08 -1.35 4.25
CA MET A 72 -6.12 -0.89 3.32
C MET A 72 -6.27 0.63 3.34
N VAL A 73 -6.28 1.24 4.53
CA VAL A 73 -6.36 2.70 4.68
C VAL A 73 -5.17 3.40 4.04
N MET A 74 -3.96 2.84 4.12
CA MET A 74 -2.78 3.42 3.45
C MET A 74 -2.93 3.43 1.93
N VAL A 75 -3.43 2.33 1.35
CA VAL A 75 -3.71 2.24 -0.09
C VAL A 75 -4.85 3.18 -0.48
N TRP A 76 -5.93 3.17 0.28
CA TRP A 76 -7.11 4.02 0.03
C TRP A 76 -6.77 5.51 0.11
N SER A 77 -5.82 5.88 0.96
CA SER A 77 -5.34 7.27 1.02
C SER A 77 -4.82 7.71 -0.35
N VAL A 78 -4.08 6.84 -1.05
CA VAL A 78 -3.51 7.16 -2.37
C VAL A 78 -4.59 7.20 -3.46
N ASP A 79 -5.56 6.29 -3.42
CA ASP A 79 -6.76 6.32 -4.28
C ASP A 79 -7.51 7.66 -4.17
N ILE A 80 -7.60 8.24 -2.97
CA ILE A 80 -8.19 9.59 -2.79
C ILE A 80 -7.30 10.70 -3.36
N PHE A 81 -5.98 10.61 -3.21
CA PHE A 81 -5.06 11.66 -3.67
C PHE A 81 -4.83 11.64 -5.19
N PHE A 82 -5.03 10.50 -5.84
CA PHE A 82 -4.76 10.30 -7.26
C PHE A 82 -6.04 9.89 -7.98
N PRO A 83 -6.78 10.84 -8.59
CA PRO A 83 -8.02 10.53 -9.30
C PRO A 83 -7.80 9.60 -10.50
N GLU A 84 -6.58 9.47 -10.99
CA GLU A 84 -6.22 8.53 -12.05
C GLU A 84 -6.16 7.07 -11.58
N LEU A 85 -6.01 6.83 -10.27
CA LEU A 85 -6.12 5.51 -9.63
C LEU A 85 -7.54 5.36 -9.10
N GLU A 86 -8.29 4.41 -9.65
CA GLU A 86 -9.66 4.14 -9.21
C GLU A 86 -9.76 2.72 -8.65
N ILE A 87 -10.03 2.61 -7.35
CA ILE A 87 -10.26 1.34 -6.67
C ILE A 87 -11.75 1.18 -6.34
N LYS A 88 -12.45 0.34 -7.11
CA LYS A 88 -13.90 0.13 -7.01
C LYS A 88 -14.30 -0.80 -5.88
N GLY A 89 -14.42 -0.23 -4.69
CA GLY A 89 -15.01 -0.89 -3.52
C GLY A 89 -14.00 -1.58 -2.61
N ILE A 90 -14.52 -2.22 -1.56
CA ILE A 90 -13.71 -2.73 -0.44
C ILE A 90 -12.94 -4.00 -0.83
N ILE A 91 -13.50 -4.85 -1.70
CA ILE A 91 -12.87 -6.12 -2.09
C ILE A 91 -11.59 -5.86 -2.92
N PRO A 92 -11.60 -5.05 -3.99
CA PRO A 92 -10.37 -4.71 -4.71
C PRO A 92 -9.34 -4.00 -3.83
N LEU A 93 -9.79 -3.12 -2.93
CA LEU A 93 -8.92 -2.43 -1.97
C LEU A 93 -8.23 -3.40 -1.01
N PHE A 94 -8.96 -4.40 -0.52
CA PHE A 94 -8.41 -5.44 0.35
C PHE A 94 -7.31 -6.22 -0.37
N TRP A 95 -7.59 -6.73 -1.58
CA TRP A 95 -6.61 -7.46 -2.37
C TRP A 95 -5.40 -6.60 -2.74
N THR A 96 -5.62 -5.33 -3.10
CA THR A 96 -4.54 -4.38 -3.39
C THR A 96 -3.62 -4.21 -2.18
N SER A 97 -4.20 -4.05 -0.99
CA SER A 97 -3.43 -3.91 0.24
C SER A 97 -2.58 -5.15 0.56
N ILE A 98 -3.06 -6.34 0.21
CA ILE A 98 -2.32 -7.60 0.35
C ILE A 98 -1.17 -7.65 -0.65
N ILE A 99 -1.39 -7.28 -1.91
CA ILE A 99 -0.34 -7.25 -2.94
C ILE A 99 0.77 -6.26 -2.56
N VAL A 100 0.41 -5.05 -2.11
CA VAL A 100 1.38 -4.05 -1.65
C VAL A 100 2.16 -4.56 -0.43
N TRP A 101 1.49 -5.23 0.51
CA TRP A 101 2.18 -5.84 1.65
C TRP A 101 3.12 -6.96 1.22
N LEU A 102 2.69 -7.82 0.30
CA LEU A 102 3.46 -8.96 -0.19
C LEU A 102 4.70 -8.51 -0.99
N THR A 103 4.54 -7.52 -1.87
CA THR A 103 5.66 -6.92 -2.62
C THR A 103 6.68 -6.30 -1.67
N GLY A 104 6.23 -5.58 -0.64
CA GLY A 104 7.13 -5.05 0.40
C GLY A 104 7.86 -6.14 1.18
N PHE A 105 7.16 -7.23 1.54
CA PHE A 105 7.77 -8.38 2.22
C PHE A 105 8.83 -9.06 1.35
N ILE A 106 8.52 -9.30 0.08
CA ILE A 106 9.45 -9.87 -0.90
C ILE A 106 10.67 -8.96 -1.06
N LEU A 107 10.47 -7.67 -1.34
CA LEU A 107 11.57 -6.72 -1.52
C LEU A 107 12.48 -6.63 -0.30
N THR A 108 11.91 -6.64 0.91
CA THR A 108 12.69 -6.62 2.16
C THR A 108 13.53 -7.90 2.32
N LYS A 109 13.01 -9.05 1.88
CA LYS A 109 13.74 -10.33 1.91
C LYS A 109 14.89 -10.37 0.90
N TRP A 110 14.69 -9.79 -0.29
CA TRP A 110 15.67 -9.79 -1.39
C TRP A 110 16.73 -8.69 -1.26
N LEU A 111 16.37 -7.54 -0.69
CA LEU A 111 17.29 -6.47 -0.32
C LEU A 111 17.46 -6.47 1.20
N PRO A 112 18.23 -7.42 1.77
CA PRO A 112 18.52 -7.40 3.20
C PRO A 112 19.20 -6.07 3.51
N GLU A 113 18.50 -5.23 4.27
CA GLU A 113 19.05 -3.99 4.77
C GLU A 113 20.24 -4.34 5.67
N LYS A 114 21.45 -3.91 5.26
CA LYS A 114 22.59 -3.83 6.19
C LYS A 114 22.39 -2.68 7.16
#